data_AF-F7NQ28-F1
#
_entry.id   AF-F7NQ28-F1
#
_cell.length_a   1.000
_cell.length_b   1.000
_cell.length_c   1.000
_cell.angle_alpha   90.00
_cell.angle_beta   90.00
_cell.angle_gamma   90.00
#
_symmetry.space_group_name_H-M   'P 1'
#
loop_
_entity.id
_entity.type
_entity.pdbx_description
1 polymer ?
#
loop_
_entity_poly.entity_id
_entity_poly.type
_entity_poly.pdbx_seq_one_letter_code
_entity_poly.pdbx_strand_id
1 'polypeptide(L)'
;MERLLRSPAAGRFQGTRHIGDVVSAGETVAYVDGRAVTAQITGVLRGLLQDGLTVTAGMKVGDIDPRCKREHCYTISDKARAIGGGVLEALLSLGVCP
;
A
#
# COMPACT_ATOMS: atom_id res chain seq x y z
N MET A 1 12.51 9.81 3.51
CA MET A 1 12.38 8.75 2.50
C MET A 1 10.90 8.48 2.27
N GLU A 2 10.36 8.88 1.12
CA GLU A 2 8.92 8.76 0.83
C GLU A 2 8.63 7.39 0.25
N ARG A 3 7.89 6.57 1.00
CA ARG A 3 7.47 5.22 0.61
C ARG A 3 6.14 5.18 -0.16
N LEU A 4 5.52 6.34 -0.32
CA LEU A 4 4.19 6.48 -0.88
C LEU A 4 4.31 6.77 -2.36
N LEU A 5 3.48 6.10 -3.16
CA LEU A 5 3.30 6.41 -4.57
C LEU A 5 2.21 7.46 -4.68
N ARG A 6 2.46 8.51 -5.45
CA ARG A 6 1.52 9.60 -5.68
C ARG A 6 1.21 9.75 -7.15
N SER A 7 -0.04 10.11 -7.43
CA SER A 7 -0.46 10.40 -8.79
C SER A 7 0.22 11.67 -9.30
N PRO A 8 0.84 11.67 -10.51
CA PRO A 8 1.43 12.86 -11.10
C PRO A 8 0.38 13.84 -11.65
N ALA A 9 -0.87 13.41 -11.82
CA ALA A 9 -1.95 14.21 -12.41
C ALA A 9 -3.33 13.74 -11.94
N ALA A 10 -4.38 14.48 -12.29
CA ALA A 10 -5.73 13.91 -12.25
C ALA A 10 -5.94 13.01 -13.48
N GLY A 11 -6.69 11.92 -13.33
CA GLY A 11 -6.95 11.00 -14.44
C GLY A 11 -7.35 9.60 -14.00
N ARG A 12 -7.40 8.66 -14.94
CA ARG A 12 -7.70 7.25 -14.67
C ARG A 12 -6.43 6.47 -14.35
N PHE A 13 -6.44 5.79 -13.20
CA PHE A 13 -5.34 4.97 -12.72
C PHE A 13 -5.31 3.58 -13.39
N GLN A 14 -4.12 3.13 -13.76
CA GLN A 14 -3.86 1.82 -14.37
C GLN A 14 -2.52 1.26 -13.84
N GLY A 15 -2.57 0.23 -13.01
CA GLY A 15 -1.41 -0.48 -12.50
C GLY A 15 -0.70 -1.30 -13.57
N THR A 16 0.63 -1.39 -13.48
CA THR A 16 1.46 -2.27 -14.34
C THR A 16 2.26 -3.31 -13.54
N ARG A 17 2.10 -3.27 -12.22
CA ARG A 17 2.72 -4.15 -11.23
C ARG A 17 1.66 -4.59 -10.23
N HIS A 18 1.95 -5.67 -9.52
CA HIS A 18 1.06 -6.26 -8.54
C HIS A 18 1.64 -6.16 -7.12
N ILE A 19 0.76 -6.21 -6.13
CA ILE A 19 1.18 -6.28 -4.73
C ILE A 19 2.05 -7.53 -4.53
N GLY A 20 3.20 -7.35 -3.90
CA GLY A 20 4.21 -8.37 -3.68
C GLY A 20 5.35 -8.37 -4.71
N ASP A 21 5.26 -7.58 -5.77
CA ASP A 21 6.35 -7.41 -6.74
C ASP A 21 7.49 -6.60 -6.12
N VAL A 22 8.74 -6.98 -6.44
CA VAL A 22 9.93 -6.19 -6.10
C VAL A 22 10.12 -5.14 -7.19
N VAL A 23 10.31 -3.89 -6.79
CA VAL A 23 10.50 -2.75 -7.69
C VAL A 23 11.74 -1.97 -7.31
N SER A 24 12.40 -1.38 -8.32
CA SER A 24 13.57 -0.52 -8.13
C SER A 24 13.19 0.97 -8.10
N ALA A 25 13.99 1.80 -7.42
CA ALA A 25 13.84 3.25 -7.53
C ALA A 25 13.92 3.71 -8.99
N GLY A 26 12.99 4.55 -9.42
CA GLY A 26 12.81 5.00 -10.81
C GLY A 26 11.94 4.09 -11.68
N GLU A 27 11.62 2.87 -11.24
CA GLU A 27 10.78 1.94 -12.00
C GLU A 27 9.34 2.43 -12.08
N THR A 28 8.71 2.29 -13.25
CA THR A 28 7.28 2.61 -13.44
C THR A 28 6.41 1.47 -12.93
N VAL A 29 5.47 1.79 -12.04
CA VAL A 29 4.59 0.82 -11.38
C VAL A 29 3.12 0.97 -11.76
N ALA A 30 2.76 2.12 -12.34
CA ALA A 30 1.42 2.41 -12.83
C ALA A 30 1.44 3.61 -13.80
N TYR A 31 0.30 3.89 -14.42
CA TYR A 31 0.03 5.07 -15.22
C TYR A 31 -1.25 5.78 -14.75
N VAL A 32 -1.28 7.11 -14.92
CA VAL A 32 -2.49 7.92 -14.75
C VAL A 32 -2.68 8.74 -16.03
N ASP A 33 -3.70 8.40 -16.81
CA ASP A 33 -3.93 8.94 -18.17
C ASP A 33 -2.64 8.99 -19.02
N GLY A 34 -1.87 7.89 -19.01
CA GLY A 34 -0.62 7.75 -19.76
C GLY A 34 0.62 8.38 -19.10
N ARG A 35 0.49 9.07 -17.96
CA ARG A 35 1.65 9.60 -17.19
C ARG A 35 2.16 8.57 -16.20
N ALA A 36 3.47 8.30 -16.23
CA ALA A 36 4.10 7.29 -15.39
C ALA A 36 4.07 7.65 -13.90
N VAL A 37 3.68 6.69 -13.07
CA VAL A 37 3.88 6.69 -11.61
C VAL A 37 5.14 5.87 -11.33
N THR A 38 6.17 6.50 -10.79
CA THR A 38 7.46 5.86 -10.53
C THR A 38 7.71 5.61 -9.05
N ALA A 39 8.33 4.47 -8.76
CA ALA A 39 8.80 4.12 -7.44
C ALA A 39 9.93 5.08 -7.01
N GLN A 40 9.79 5.74 -5.86
CA GLN A 40 10.82 6.64 -5.35
C GLN A 40 11.93 5.90 -4.59
N ILE A 41 11.68 4.64 -4.23
CA ILE A 41 12.58 3.80 -3.46
C ILE A 41 12.53 2.36 -3.99
N THR A 42 13.62 1.61 -3.81
CA THR A 42 13.63 0.17 -4.03
C THR A 42 12.92 -0.54 -2.87
N GLY A 43 12.10 -1.53 -3.18
CA GLY A 43 11.36 -2.28 -2.16
C GLY A 43 10.34 -3.25 -2.75
N VAL A 44 9.40 -3.69 -1.92
CA VAL A 44 8.25 -4.52 -2.35
C VAL A 44 7.00 -3.65 -2.42
N LEU A 45 6.26 -3.71 -3.52
CA LEU A 45 4.99 -3.03 -3.67
C LEU A 45 3.96 -3.65 -2.72
N ARG A 46 3.47 -2.89 -1.74
CA ARG A 46 2.56 -3.40 -0.69
C ARG A 46 1.12 -2.98 -0.90
N GLY A 47 0.91 -1.79 -1.45
CA GLY A 47 -0.40 -1.25 -1.75
C GLY A 47 -0.42 -0.64 -3.13
N LEU A 48 -1.50 -0.87 -3.86
CA LEU A 48 -1.78 -0.23 -5.14
C LEU A 48 -3.30 -0.04 -5.26
N LEU A 49 -3.72 1.07 -5.85
CA LEU A 49 -5.13 1.27 -6.20
C LEU A 49 -5.59 0.26 -7.23
N GLN A 50 -6.90 0.00 -7.25
CA GLN A 50 -7.51 -0.81 -8.29
C GLN A 50 -7.56 -0.03 -9.62
N ASP A 51 -7.39 -0.75 -10.71
CA ASP A 51 -7.47 -0.19 -12.06
C ASP A 51 -8.84 0.43 -12.35
N GLY A 52 -8.81 1.50 -13.15
CA GLY A 52 -10.01 2.20 -13.62
C GLY A 52 -10.52 3.30 -12.67
N LEU A 53 -9.95 3.43 -11.47
CA LEU A 53 -10.32 4.49 -10.54
C LEU A 53 -9.85 5.87 -11.02
N THR A 54 -10.67 6.89 -10.80
CA THR A 54 -10.29 8.28 -11.02
C THR A 54 -9.53 8.81 -9.80
N VAL A 55 -8.36 9.42 -10.04
CA VAL A 55 -7.51 10.00 -9.00
C VAL A 55 -7.26 11.48 -9.27
N THR A 56 -6.87 12.22 -8.24
CA THR A 56 -6.42 13.61 -8.35
C THR A 56 -4.89 13.72 -8.28
N ALA A 57 -4.34 14.85 -8.74
CA ALA A 57 -2.89 15.09 -8.65
C ALA A 57 -2.43 15.06 -7.18
N GLY A 58 -1.32 14.36 -6.91
CA GLY A 58 -0.77 14.19 -5.57
C GLY A 58 -1.48 13.14 -4.70
N MET A 59 -2.62 12.59 -5.16
CA MET A 59 -3.35 11.54 -4.45
C MET A 59 -2.45 10.33 -4.22
N LYS A 60 -2.52 9.73 -3.03
CA LYS A 60 -1.82 8.48 -2.75
C LYS A 60 -2.46 7.37 -3.59
N VAL A 61 -1.64 6.70 -4.40
CA VAL A 61 -2.08 5.60 -5.28
C VAL A 61 -1.46 4.25 -4.92
N GLY A 62 -0.52 4.22 -3.97
CA GLY A 62 0.11 3.00 -3.49
C GLY A 62 1.19 3.26 -2.44
N ASP A 63 1.85 2.19 -2.00
CA ASP A 63 3.05 2.26 -1.15
C ASP A 63 3.99 1.07 -1.30
N ILE A 64 5.26 1.33 -1.01
CA ILE A 64 6.38 0.40 -1.11
C ILE A 64 6.89 0.10 0.31
N ASP A 65 7.16 -1.16 0.61
CA ASP A 65 7.86 -1.60 1.82
C ASP A 65 9.38 -1.69 1.54
N PRO A 66 10.22 -0.84 2.14
CA PRO A 66 11.68 -0.88 1.92
C PRO A 66 12.35 -2.12 2.54
N ARG A 67 11.63 -2.90 3.36
CA ARG A 67 12.19 -4.09 4.03
C ARG A 67 12.33 -5.29 3.09
N CYS A 68 11.80 -5.19 1.86
CA CYS A 68 11.86 -6.23 0.83
C CYS A 68 11.33 -7.61 1.25
N LYS A 69 10.47 -7.69 2.26
CA LYS A 69 9.89 -8.94 2.74
C LYS A 69 8.49 -9.12 2.18
N ARG A 70 8.35 -9.95 1.15
CA ARG A 70 7.07 -10.25 0.49
C ARG A 70 6.02 -10.79 1.46
N GLU A 71 6.42 -11.60 2.44
CA GLU A 71 5.56 -12.16 3.49
C GLU A 71 4.76 -11.09 4.26
N HIS A 72 5.31 -9.87 4.42
CA HIS A 72 4.63 -8.78 5.10
C HIS A 72 3.39 -8.27 4.34
N CYS A 73 3.26 -8.55 3.04
CA CYS A 73 2.08 -8.18 2.26
C CYS A 73 0.88 -9.06 2.62
N TYR A 74 1.12 -10.26 3.14
CA TYR A 74 0.11 -11.31 3.35
C TYR A 74 -0.02 -11.72 4.81
N THR A 75 0.68 -11.05 5.73
CA THR A 75 0.65 -11.34 7.16
C THR A 75 0.20 -10.13 7.96
N ILE A 76 -0.52 -10.41 9.05
CA ILE A 76 -0.96 -9.38 9.99
C ILE A 76 0.29 -8.82 10.69
N SER A 77 0.45 -7.49 10.64
CA SER A 77 1.56 -6.83 11.33
C SER A 77 1.46 -7.00 12.85
N ASP A 78 2.59 -6.99 13.55
CA ASP A 78 2.61 -7.07 15.01
C ASP A 78 1.82 -5.93 15.67
N LYS A 79 1.86 -4.73 15.07
CA LYS A 79 1.05 -3.59 15.51
C LYS A 79 -0.45 -3.90 15.45
N ALA A 80 -0.92 -4.46 14.34
CA ALA A 80 -2.32 -4.83 14.18
C ALA A 80 -2.72 -5.96 15.13
N ARG A 81 -1.84 -6.95 15.36
CA ARG A 81 -2.07 -8.01 16.37
C ARG A 81 -2.19 -7.43 17.78
N ALA A 82 -1.29 -6.53 18.16
CA ALA A 82 -1.31 -5.92 19.49
C ALA A 82 -2.58 -5.09 19.73
N ILE A 83 -3.01 -4.29 18.74
CA ILE A 83 -4.26 -3.52 18.83
C ILE A 83 -5.46 -4.45 18.92
N GLY A 84 -5.56 -5.45 18.04
CA GLY A 84 -6.66 -6.41 18.06
C GLY A 84 -6.71 -7.21 19.36
N GLY A 85 -5.55 -7.61 19.90
CA GLY A 85 -5.41 -8.28 21.18
C GLY A 85 -5.94 -7.42 22.34
N GLY A 86 -5.52 -6.16 22.42
CA GLY A 86 -6.01 -5.25 23.47
C GLY A 86 -7.53 -5.01 23.42
N VAL A 87 -8.11 -4.93 22.22
CA VAL A 87 -9.58 -4.83 22.07
C VAL A 87 -10.27 -6.11 22.55
N LEU A 88 -9.76 -7.27 22.16
CA LEU A 88 -10.31 -8.57 22.59
C LEU A 88 -10.23 -8.73 24.11
N GLU A 89 -9.10 -8.39 24.72
CA GLU A 89 -8.91 -8.41 26.18
C GLU A 89 -9.92 -7.50 26.91
N ALA A 90 -10.18 -6.31 26.38
CA ALA A 90 -11.16 -5.39 26.95
C ALA A 90 -12.60 -5.94 26.88
N LEU A 91 -13.00 -6.52 25.74
CA LEU A 91 -14.33 -7.12 25.58
C LEU A 91 -14.56 -8.26 26.56
N LEU A 92 -13.59 -9.18 26.66
CA LEU A 92 -13.63 -10.31 27.59
C LEU A 92 -13.67 -9.86 29.05
N SER A 93 -12.91 -8.81 29.40
CA SER A 93 -12.88 -8.27 30.76
C SER A 93 -14.15 -7.52 31.15
N LEU A 94 -14.83 -6.89 30.18
CA LEU A 94 -16.08 -6.15 30.40
C LEU A 94 -17.34 -7.02 30.23
N GLY A 95 -17.18 -8.33 29.99
CA GLY A 95 -18.29 -9.27 29.81
C GLY A 95 -19.10 -9.04 28.54
N VAL A 96 -18.53 -8.37 27.54
CA VAL A 96 -19.15 -8.18 26.24
C VAL A 96 -18.85 -9.43 25.41
N CYS A 97 -19.86 -10.25 25.14
CA CYS A 97 -19.71 -11.37 24.21
C CYS A 97 -19.49 -10.84 22.79
N PRO A 98 -18.37 -11.21 22.13
CA PRO A 98 -18.12 -10.87 20.73
C PRO A 98 -19.03 -11.63 19.77
#